data_AF-A0A9E2TXF8-F1
#
_entry.id   AF-A0A9E2TXF8-F1
#
_cell.length_a   1.000
_cell.length_b   1.000
_cell.length_c   1.000
_cell.angle_alpha   90.00
_cell.angle_beta   90.00
_cell.angle_gamma   90.00
#
_symmetry.space_group_name_H-M   'P 1'
#
loop_
_entity.id
_entity.type
_entity.pdbx_description
1 polymer ?
#
loop_
_entity_poly.entity_id
_entity_poly.type
_entity_poly.pdbx_seq_one_letter_code
_entity_poly.pdbx_strand_id
1 'polypeptide(L)'
;MNKQRIYWLCQILGWSFYGILSAFLYFLDTQQASPTLFLNQLIPIVFHILLTHFMRFIIIQRGWLTLNLTRVIPRIFLVTIALSFINYVLVIIYTYFIGELSERDFQGLAIFASTILSVILYLIWAMIYFTFHYFERSNRTLQYEAAAKEIELNNLRSQLNPHFIFNALNSIRALVDEDPKKSKNAITQLSNILRNSLMVDRKRLIPFKEELETVKDYLGLESVRYEERLKTKFDLDPEAEDYLIPPLMIQTLVENAIKHGISTLRQGG
;
A
#
# COMPACT_ATOMS: atom_id res chain seq x y z
N MET A 1 -8.00 -0.35 -15.49
CA MET A 1 -8.59 0.76 -16.29
C MET A 1 -7.74 2.02 -16.15
N ASN A 2 -7.47 2.73 -17.23
CA ASN A 2 -6.70 3.99 -17.18
C ASN A 2 -7.47 5.05 -16.37
N LYS A 3 -6.85 5.63 -15.33
CA LYS A 3 -7.46 6.64 -14.44
C LYS A 3 -8.07 7.82 -15.19
N GLN A 4 -7.43 8.22 -16.28
CA GLN A 4 -7.92 9.30 -17.13
C GLN A 4 -9.22 8.92 -17.84
N ARG A 5 -9.39 7.64 -18.24
CA ARG A 5 -10.65 7.16 -18.83
C ARG A 5 -11.79 7.15 -17.82
N ILE A 6 -11.53 6.69 -16.59
CA ILE A 6 -12.54 6.70 -15.50
C ILE A 6 -12.99 8.13 -15.23
N TYR A 7 -12.03 9.05 -15.09
CA TYR A 7 -12.32 10.47 -14.87
C TYR A 7 -13.23 11.06 -15.95
N TRP A 8 -12.90 10.87 -17.23
CA TRP A 8 -13.70 11.41 -18.34
C TRP A 8 -15.07 10.74 -18.45
N LEU A 9 -15.17 9.44 -18.18
CA LEU A 9 -16.46 8.75 -18.10
C LEU A 9 -17.34 9.35 -17.01
N CYS A 10 -16.81 9.56 -15.79
CA CYS A 10 -17.56 10.17 -14.70
C CYS A 10 -17.98 11.62 -15.00
N GLN A 11 -17.11 12.40 -15.65
CA GLN A 11 -17.41 13.77 -16.08
C GLN A 11 -18.59 13.81 -17.06
N ILE A 12 -18.51 13.03 -18.14
CA ILE A 12 -19.54 13.00 -19.17
C ILE A 12 -20.85 12.48 -18.58
N LEU A 13 -20.82 11.34 -17.87
CA LEU A 13 -22.02 10.76 -17.28
C LEU A 13 -22.68 11.69 -16.26
N GLY A 14 -21.91 12.31 -15.37
CA GLY A 14 -22.43 13.19 -14.32
C GLY A 14 -23.06 14.45 -14.89
N TRP A 15 -22.38 15.16 -15.80
CA TRP A 15 -22.90 16.40 -16.36
C TRP A 15 -23.99 16.16 -17.42
N SER A 16 -23.96 15.04 -18.14
CA SER A 16 -25.08 14.63 -18.99
C SER A 16 -26.32 14.31 -18.16
N PHE A 17 -26.19 13.64 -17.01
CA PHE A 17 -27.32 13.40 -16.11
C PHE A 17 -27.94 14.71 -15.61
N TYR A 18 -27.09 15.66 -15.19
CA TYR A 18 -27.55 17.00 -14.81
C TYR A 18 -28.27 17.70 -15.96
N GLY A 19 -27.70 17.68 -17.17
CA GLY A 19 -28.33 18.30 -18.33
C GLY A 19 -29.69 17.70 -18.70
N ILE A 20 -29.83 16.38 -18.63
CA ILE A 20 -31.11 15.68 -18.84
C ILE A 20 -32.13 16.11 -17.79
N LEU A 21 -31.72 16.16 -16.51
CA LEU A 21 -32.58 16.60 -15.41
C LEU A 21 -33.02 18.06 -15.60
N SER A 22 -32.10 18.96 -15.94
CA SER A 22 -32.40 20.38 -16.18
C SER A 22 -33.33 20.58 -17.38
N ALA A 23 -33.12 19.85 -18.48
CA ALA A 23 -34.02 19.88 -19.63
C ALA A 23 -35.42 19.38 -19.27
N PHE A 24 -35.51 18.32 -18.46
CA PHE A 24 -36.79 17.79 -17.97
C PHE A 24 -37.52 18.78 -17.06
N LEU A 25 -36.82 19.42 -16.12
CA LEU A 25 -37.41 20.44 -15.25
C LEU A 25 -37.90 21.65 -16.04
N TYR A 26 -37.15 22.08 -17.04
CA TYR A 26 -37.57 23.17 -17.94
C TYR A 26 -38.82 22.81 -18.74
N PHE A 27 -38.91 21.56 -19.22
CA PHE A 27 -40.10 21.06 -19.90
C PHE A 27 -41.33 21.07 -18.97
N LEU A 28 -41.19 20.68 -17.70
CA LEU A 28 -42.27 20.72 -16.72
C LEU A 28 -42.76 22.16 -16.45
N ASP A 29 -41.86 23.13 -16.45
CA ASP A 29 -42.19 24.54 -16.19
C ASP A 29 -42.89 25.20 -17.40
N THR A 30 -42.39 24.97 -18.61
CA THR A 30 -42.88 25.67 -19.82
C THR A 30 -43.96 24.90 -20.58
N GLN A 31 -44.09 23.59 -20.36
CA GLN A 31 -44.87 22.66 -21.19
C GLN A 31 -44.57 22.73 -22.69
N GLN A 32 -43.41 23.27 -23.07
CA GLN A 32 -42.96 23.37 -24.45
C GLN A 32 -41.84 22.36 -24.69
N ALA A 33 -42.10 21.38 -25.57
CA ALA A 33 -41.09 20.48 -26.09
C ALA A 33 -40.70 20.93 -27.50
N SER A 34 -39.63 21.71 -27.63
CA SER A 34 -39.00 21.98 -28.91
C SER A 34 -37.60 21.37 -28.97
N PRO A 35 -37.18 20.75 -30.09
CA PRO A 35 -35.83 20.20 -30.23
C PRO A 35 -34.72 21.24 -30.02
N THR A 36 -34.98 22.51 -30.32
CA THR A 36 -34.04 23.62 -30.12
C THR A 36 -33.76 23.89 -28.64
N LEU A 37 -34.78 23.76 -27.78
CA LEU A 37 -34.62 23.92 -26.32
C LEU A 37 -33.70 22.85 -25.73
N PHE A 38 -33.79 21.60 -26.22
CA PHE A 38 -32.88 20.53 -25.79
C PHE A 38 -31.44 20.75 -26.26
N LEU A 39 -31.25 21.25 -27.48
CA LEU A 39 -29.92 21.60 -27.99
C LEU A 39 -29.30 22.75 -27.19
N ASN A 40 -30.10 23.72 -26.74
CA ASN A 40 -29.64 24.85 -25.93
C ASN A 40 -29.06 24.42 -24.57
N GLN A 41 -29.43 23.24 -24.06
CA GLN A 41 -28.90 22.69 -22.80
C GLN A 41 -27.50 22.08 -22.93
N LEU A 42 -26.98 21.86 -24.15
CA LEU A 42 -25.65 21.28 -24.34
C LEU A 42 -24.52 22.25 -23.95
N ILE A 43 -24.70 23.55 -24.18
CA ILE A 43 -23.67 24.56 -23.89
C ILE A 43 -23.43 24.73 -22.38
N PRO A 44 -24.47 24.84 -21.51
CA PRO A 44 -24.28 24.83 -20.06
C PRO A 44 -23.54 23.59 -19.53
N ILE A 45 -23.81 22.40 -20.09
CA ILE A 45 -23.11 21.15 -19.74
C ILE A 45 -21.61 21.30 -20.03
N VAL A 46 -21.25 21.84 -21.19
CA VAL A 46 -19.85 22.09 -21.57
C VAL A 46 -19.19 23.06 -20.59
N PHE A 47 -19.86 24.12 -20.17
CA PHE A 47 -19.32 25.05 -19.16
C PHE A 47 -19.02 24.34 -17.85
N HIS A 48 -19.92 23.48 -17.35
CA HIS A 48 -19.67 22.73 -16.12
C HIS A 48 -18.50 21.74 -16.25
N ILE A 49 -18.37 21.05 -17.39
CA ILE A 49 -17.22 20.17 -17.66
C ILE A 49 -15.92 20.96 -17.64
N LEU A 50 -15.86 22.10 -18.35
CA LEU A 50 -14.67 22.95 -18.41
C LEU A 50 -14.29 23.50 -17.03
N LEU A 51 -15.26 24.00 -16.27
CA LEU A 51 -15.02 24.59 -14.95
C LEU A 51 -14.61 23.54 -13.92
N THR A 52 -15.20 22.35 -13.92
CA THR A 52 -14.74 21.28 -13.02
C THR A 52 -13.43 20.64 -13.46
N HIS A 53 -13.11 20.65 -14.76
CA HIS A 53 -11.78 20.31 -15.22
C HIS A 53 -10.73 21.33 -14.77
N PHE A 54 -11.06 22.63 -14.81
CA PHE A 54 -10.21 23.69 -14.29
C PHE A 54 -10.06 23.60 -12.76
N MET A 55 -11.14 23.29 -12.03
CA MET A 55 -11.08 23.00 -10.60
C MET A 55 -10.11 21.85 -10.29
N ARG A 56 -10.20 20.74 -11.06
CA ARG A 56 -9.25 19.62 -10.96
C ARG A 56 -7.81 20.08 -11.20
N PHE A 57 -7.58 20.90 -12.22
CA PHE A 57 -6.26 21.45 -12.51
C PHE A 57 -5.68 22.21 -11.31
N ILE A 58 -6.48 23.08 -10.66
CA ILE A 58 -6.08 23.79 -9.43
C ILE A 58 -5.76 22.81 -8.31
N ILE A 59 -6.62 21.81 -8.06
CA ILE A 59 -6.44 20.82 -6.99
C ILE A 59 -5.11 20.08 -7.14
N ILE A 60 -4.78 19.67 -8.37
CA ILE A 60 -3.55 18.91 -8.66
C ILE A 60 -2.32 19.82 -8.58
N GLN A 61 -2.34 20.98 -9.24
CA GLN A 61 -1.19 21.90 -9.31
C GLN A 61 -0.80 22.42 -7.92
N ARG A 62 -1.79 22.65 -7.04
CA ARG A 62 -1.58 23.14 -5.68
C ARG A 62 -1.42 22.01 -4.65
N GLY A 63 -1.44 20.74 -5.07
CA GLY A 63 -1.24 19.59 -4.20
C GLY A 63 -2.30 19.42 -3.11
N TRP A 64 -3.56 19.77 -3.36
CA TRP A 64 -4.57 19.75 -2.30
C TRP A 64 -4.95 18.34 -1.83
N LEU A 65 -4.70 17.32 -2.66
CA LEU A 65 -4.92 15.91 -2.30
C LEU A 65 -4.02 15.41 -1.17
N THR A 66 -2.92 16.12 -0.85
CA THR A 66 -1.99 15.73 0.23
C THR A 66 -2.20 16.52 1.52
N LEU A 67 -3.07 17.53 1.51
CA LEU A 67 -3.30 18.43 2.65
C LEU A 67 -4.33 17.85 3.62
N ASN A 68 -4.27 18.32 4.88
CA ASN A 68 -5.27 18.01 5.89
C ASN A 68 -6.62 18.63 5.53
N LEU A 69 -7.70 17.94 5.90
CA LEU A 69 -9.08 18.31 5.56
C LEU A 69 -9.42 19.76 5.99
N THR A 70 -8.95 20.19 7.16
CA THR A 70 -9.15 21.55 7.69
C THR A 70 -8.56 22.65 6.82
N ARG A 71 -7.49 22.37 6.07
CA ARG A 71 -6.87 23.33 5.14
C ARG A 71 -7.49 23.28 3.75
N VAL A 72 -8.05 22.15 3.35
CA VAL A 72 -8.64 21.94 2.02
C VAL A 72 -10.06 22.50 1.94
N ILE A 73 -10.90 22.25 2.95
CA ILE A 73 -12.30 22.68 2.99
C ILE A 73 -12.47 24.17 2.64
N PRO A 74 -11.81 25.13 3.32
CA PRO A 74 -12.03 26.56 3.02
C PRO A 74 -11.57 26.93 1.61
N ARG A 75 -10.51 26.28 1.09
CA ARG A 75 -9.99 26.55 -0.27
C ARG A 75 -10.94 26.04 -1.35
N ILE A 76 -11.50 24.85 -1.14
CA ILE A 76 -12.51 24.29 -2.04
C ILE A 76 -13.74 25.18 -2.03
N PHE A 77 -14.22 25.58 -0.86
CA PHE A 77 -15.38 26.45 -0.74
C PHE A 77 -15.21 27.79 -1.49
N LEU A 78 -14.06 28.44 -1.32
CA LEU A 78 -13.72 29.67 -2.05
C LEU A 78 -13.67 29.46 -3.57
N VAL A 79 -13.02 28.38 -4.04
CA VAL A 79 -12.97 28.06 -5.47
C VAL A 79 -14.36 27.75 -6.02
N THR A 80 -15.19 27.00 -5.30
CA THR A 80 -16.55 26.69 -5.77
C THR A 80 -17.41 27.94 -5.90
N ILE A 81 -17.28 28.91 -5.00
CA ILE A 81 -17.98 30.21 -5.13
C ILE A 81 -17.49 30.96 -6.36
N ALA A 82 -16.17 31.10 -6.53
CA ALA A 82 -15.60 31.80 -7.68
C ALA A 82 -16.00 31.17 -9.02
N LEU A 83 -15.95 29.84 -9.13
CA LEU A 83 -16.35 29.12 -10.33
C LEU A 83 -17.86 29.16 -10.58
N SER A 84 -18.68 29.24 -9.53
CA SER A 84 -20.13 29.39 -9.67
C SER A 84 -20.51 30.77 -10.21
N PHE A 85 -19.82 31.81 -9.75
CA PHE A 85 -20.00 33.15 -10.31
C PHE A 85 -19.57 33.22 -11.78
N ILE A 86 -18.42 32.62 -12.13
CA ILE A 86 -17.98 32.51 -13.53
C ILE A 86 -19.01 31.74 -14.37
N ASN A 87 -19.54 30.62 -13.86
CA ASN A 87 -20.57 29.85 -14.54
C ASN A 87 -21.80 30.70 -14.82
N TYR A 88 -22.30 31.42 -13.82
CA TYR A 88 -23.44 32.30 -13.97
C TYR A 88 -23.22 33.37 -15.05
N VAL A 89 -22.06 34.04 -15.04
CA VAL A 89 -21.71 35.03 -16.08
C VAL A 89 -21.66 34.39 -17.48
N LEU A 90 -21.07 33.20 -17.62
CA LEU A 90 -21.02 32.48 -18.90
C LEU A 90 -22.43 32.11 -19.40
N VAL A 91 -23.31 31.68 -18.51
CA VAL A 91 -24.71 31.38 -18.84
C VAL A 91 -25.43 32.65 -19.29
N ILE A 92 -25.29 33.78 -18.60
CA ILE A 92 -25.91 35.06 -19.02
C ILE A 92 -25.43 35.50 -20.40
N ILE A 93 -24.12 35.43 -20.66
CA ILE A 93 -23.55 35.76 -21.97
C ILE A 93 -24.15 34.86 -23.05
N TYR A 94 -24.24 33.55 -22.78
CA TYR A 94 -24.84 32.60 -23.70
C TYR A 94 -26.33 32.89 -23.96
N THR A 95 -27.12 33.09 -22.91
CA THR A 95 -28.56 33.39 -22.99
C THR A 95 -28.82 34.69 -23.77
N TYR A 96 -27.95 35.69 -23.64
CA TYR A 96 -27.97 36.92 -24.46
C TYR A 96 -27.79 36.62 -25.95
N PHE A 97 -26.81 35.80 -26.32
CA PHE A 97 -26.53 35.48 -27.72
C PHE A 97 -27.64 34.67 -28.41
N ILE A 98 -28.35 33.83 -27.66
CA ILE A 98 -29.48 33.05 -28.19
C ILE A 98 -30.81 33.84 -28.16
N GLY A 99 -30.81 35.07 -27.64
CA GLY A 99 -31.98 35.95 -27.60
C GLY A 99 -33.04 35.56 -26.57
N GLU A 100 -32.70 34.69 -25.61
CA GLU A 100 -33.62 34.22 -24.56
C GLU A 100 -33.46 34.99 -23.24
N LEU A 101 -32.67 36.08 -23.25
CA LEU A 101 -32.37 36.85 -22.03
C LEU A 101 -33.64 37.54 -21.50
N SER A 102 -33.92 37.33 -20.22
CA SER A 102 -35.09 37.89 -19.54
C SER A 102 -34.69 38.87 -18.44
N GLU A 103 -35.56 39.83 -18.11
CA GLU A 103 -35.40 40.68 -16.93
C GLU A 103 -35.33 39.86 -15.63
N ARG A 104 -35.95 38.67 -15.61
CA ARG A 104 -35.88 37.72 -14.48
C ARG A 104 -34.45 37.28 -14.17
N ASP A 105 -33.59 37.20 -15.19
CA ASP A 105 -32.22 36.71 -15.02
C ASP A 105 -31.38 37.67 -14.17
N PHE A 106 -31.70 38.96 -14.18
CA PHE A 106 -31.02 40.00 -13.39
C PHE A 106 -31.60 40.20 -11.99
N GLN A 107 -32.66 39.47 -11.63
CA GLN A 107 -33.22 39.55 -10.28
C GLN A 107 -32.29 38.89 -9.26
N GLY A 108 -32.09 39.54 -8.11
CA GLY A 108 -31.20 39.04 -7.06
C GLY A 108 -31.52 37.60 -6.60
N LEU A 109 -32.81 37.23 -6.60
CA LEU A 109 -33.24 35.87 -6.25
C LEU A 109 -32.79 34.83 -7.30
N ALA A 110 -32.89 35.15 -8.59
CA ALA A 110 -32.48 34.25 -9.68
C ALA A 110 -30.95 34.08 -9.71
N ILE A 111 -30.20 35.17 -9.52
CA ILE A 111 -28.74 35.16 -9.37
C ILE A 111 -28.36 34.26 -8.19
N PHE A 112 -29.01 34.46 -7.04
CA PHE A 112 -28.72 33.69 -5.84
C PHE A 112 -29.04 32.20 -6.02
N ALA A 113 -30.21 31.86 -6.58
CA ALA A 113 -30.66 30.49 -6.79
C ALA A 113 -29.75 29.71 -7.77
N SER A 114 -29.36 30.33 -8.89
CA SER A 114 -28.46 29.71 -9.87
C SER A 114 -27.04 29.54 -9.34
N THR A 115 -26.54 30.53 -8.60
CA THR A 115 -25.21 30.49 -7.97
C THR A 115 -25.17 29.42 -6.88
N ILE A 116 -26.16 29.36 -5.98
CA ILE A 116 -26.17 28.37 -4.90
C ILE A 116 -26.29 26.95 -5.44
N LEU A 117 -27.10 26.73 -6.48
CA LEU A 117 -27.19 25.43 -7.15
C LEU A 117 -25.84 25.01 -7.73
N SER A 118 -25.15 25.91 -8.42
CA SER A 118 -23.81 25.64 -8.97
C SER A 118 -22.79 25.34 -7.88
N VAL A 119 -22.82 26.05 -6.76
CA VAL A 119 -21.95 25.78 -5.60
C VAL A 119 -22.20 24.37 -5.07
N ILE A 120 -23.46 23.98 -4.88
CA ILE A 120 -23.84 22.64 -4.40
C ILE A 120 -23.32 21.57 -5.37
N LEU A 121 -23.52 21.73 -6.67
CA LEU A 121 -23.06 20.77 -7.68
C LEU A 121 -21.53 20.63 -7.67
N TYR A 122 -20.80 21.74 -7.58
CA TYR A 122 -19.33 21.70 -7.51
C TYR A 122 -18.81 21.12 -6.19
N LEU A 123 -19.52 21.32 -5.08
CA LEU A 123 -19.19 20.68 -3.80
C LEU A 123 -19.45 19.17 -3.85
N ILE A 124 -20.55 18.72 -4.45
CA ILE A 124 -20.83 17.29 -4.67
C ILE A 124 -19.72 16.68 -5.54
N TRP A 125 -19.39 17.34 -6.65
CA TRP A 125 -18.31 16.91 -7.52
C TRP A 125 -16.97 16.80 -6.76
N ALA A 126 -16.62 17.82 -5.97
CA ALA A 126 -15.40 17.82 -5.17
C ALA A 126 -15.42 16.70 -4.13
N MET A 127 -16.53 16.49 -3.43
CA MET A 127 -16.71 15.42 -2.46
C MET A 127 -16.45 14.05 -3.09
N ILE A 128 -17.05 13.77 -4.24
CA ILE A 128 -16.83 12.52 -4.99
C ILE A 128 -15.34 12.38 -5.37
N TYR A 129 -14.75 13.45 -5.91
CA TYR A 129 -13.35 13.45 -6.36
C TYR A 129 -12.37 13.16 -5.20
N PHE A 130 -12.52 13.85 -4.07
CA PHE A 130 -11.68 13.65 -2.89
C PHE A 130 -11.91 12.28 -2.24
N THR A 131 -13.16 11.81 -2.18
CA THR A 131 -13.50 10.49 -1.62
C THR A 131 -12.84 9.37 -2.41
N PHE A 132 -12.94 9.42 -3.75
CA PHE A 132 -12.28 8.44 -4.63
C PHE A 132 -10.77 8.39 -4.39
N HIS A 133 -10.11 9.55 -4.33
CA HIS A 133 -8.67 9.62 -4.07
C HIS A 133 -8.28 9.22 -2.65
N TYR A 134 -9.14 9.47 -1.66
CA TYR A 134 -8.91 9.04 -0.28
C TYR A 134 -8.94 7.51 -0.16
N PHE A 135 -9.95 6.86 -0.74
CA PHE A 135 -10.04 5.40 -0.76
C PHE A 135 -8.88 4.76 -1.52
N GLU A 136 -8.51 5.32 -2.67
CA GLU A 136 -7.36 4.84 -3.43
C GLU A 136 -6.06 4.92 -2.60
N ARG A 137 -5.84 6.05 -1.92
CA ARG A 137 -4.67 6.22 -1.05
C ARG A 137 -4.68 5.23 0.10
N SER A 138 -5.82 5.06 0.77
CA SER A 138 -5.99 4.11 1.87
C SER A 138 -5.67 2.67 1.43
N ASN A 139 -6.24 2.22 0.30
CA ASN A 139 -5.98 0.88 -0.23
C ASN A 139 -4.50 0.67 -0.58
N ARG A 140 -3.83 1.68 -1.16
CA ARG A 140 -2.39 1.59 -1.44
C ARG A 140 -1.57 1.48 -0.16
N THR A 141 -1.90 2.27 0.86
CA THR A 141 -1.22 2.19 2.17
C THR A 141 -1.36 0.80 2.77
N LEU A 142 -2.57 0.23 2.77
CA LEU A 142 -2.83 -1.13 3.26
C LEU A 142 -2.04 -2.18 2.48
N GLN A 143 -1.94 -2.05 1.15
CA GLN A 143 -1.13 -2.96 0.33
C GLN A 143 0.35 -2.89 0.68
N TYR A 144 0.90 -1.68 0.90
CA TYR A 144 2.29 -1.52 1.30
C TYR A 144 2.56 -2.09 2.69
N GLU A 145 1.65 -1.89 3.64
CA GLU A 145 1.76 -2.48 4.98
C GLU A 145 1.71 -4.01 4.94
N ALA A 146 0.80 -4.59 4.14
CA ALA A 146 0.70 -6.03 3.95
C ALA A 146 1.98 -6.61 3.33
N ALA A 147 2.52 -5.97 2.28
CA ALA A 147 3.76 -6.39 1.65
C ALA A 147 4.96 -6.29 2.62
N ALA A 148 5.02 -5.25 3.45
CA ALA A 148 6.07 -5.11 4.46
C ALA A 148 6.01 -6.24 5.50
N LYS A 149 4.82 -6.58 6.00
CA LYS A 149 4.62 -7.71 6.93
C LYS A 149 4.96 -9.05 6.29
N GLU A 150 4.65 -9.23 5.00
CA GLU A 150 5.01 -10.45 4.27
C GLU A 150 6.53 -10.61 4.16
N ILE A 151 7.25 -9.52 3.89
CA ILE A 151 8.72 -9.51 3.86
C ILE A 151 9.29 -9.85 5.24
N GLU A 152 8.76 -9.24 6.30
CA GLU A 152 9.19 -9.52 7.68
C GLU A 152 8.98 -11.01 8.04
N LEU A 153 7.81 -11.57 7.72
CA LEU A 153 7.52 -12.98 7.93
C LEU A 153 8.43 -13.89 7.11
N ASN A 154 8.72 -13.54 5.85
CA ASN A 154 9.62 -14.33 5.01
C ASN A 154 11.07 -14.27 5.52
N ASN A 155 11.52 -13.12 6.03
CA ASN A 155 12.82 -13.00 6.67
C ASN A 155 12.91 -13.88 7.92
N LEU A 156 11.92 -13.81 8.81
CA LEU A 156 11.82 -14.68 9.99
C LEU A 156 11.82 -16.18 9.61
N ARG A 157 11.06 -16.55 8.58
CA ARG A 157 11.04 -17.93 8.06
C ARG A 157 12.41 -18.35 7.50
N SER A 158 13.11 -17.46 6.81
CA SER A 158 14.42 -17.75 6.22
C SER A 158 15.50 -18.00 7.29
N GLN A 159 15.42 -17.30 8.43
CA GLN A 159 16.33 -17.50 9.56
C GLN A 159 16.20 -18.89 10.21
N LEU A 160 15.06 -19.58 10.03
CA LEU A 160 14.79 -20.88 10.64
C LEU A 160 15.28 -22.08 9.82
N ASN A 161 15.88 -21.89 8.63
CA ASN A 161 16.33 -22.95 7.71
C ASN A 161 15.46 -24.24 7.77
N PRO A 162 14.24 -24.22 7.20
CA PRO A 162 13.27 -25.32 7.36
C PRO A 162 13.82 -26.69 6.98
N HIS A 163 14.67 -26.76 5.95
CA HIS A 163 15.32 -27.99 5.50
C HIS A 163 16.23 -28.58 6.58
N PHE A 164 17.01 -27.75 7.27
CA PHE A 164 17.81 -28.19 8.41
C PHE A 164 16.92 -28.80 9.51
N ILE A 165 15.82 -28.12 9.87
CA ILE A 165 14.89 -28.61 10.91
C ILE A 165 14.31 -29.97 10.53
N PHE A 166 13.82 -30.14 9.30
CA PHE A 166 13.27 -31.42 8.84
C PHE A 166 14.31 -32.54 8.88
N ASN A 167 15.55 -32.26 8.46
CA ASN A 167 16.63 -33.24 8.49
C ASN A 167 17.03 -33.60 9.93
N ALA A 168 17.16 -32.60 10.81
CA ALA A 168 17.45 -32.82 12.22
C ALA A 168 16.39 -33.70 12.88
N LEU A 169 15.09 -33.44 12.64
CA LEU A 169 14.00 -34.25 13.16
C LEU A 169 14.04 -35.70 12.65
N ASN A 170 14.38 -35.92 11.37
CA ASN A 170 14.51 -37.27 10.82
C ASN A 170 15.69 -38.03 11.45
N SER A 171 16.84 -37.38 11.63
CA SER A 171 17.99 -37.97 12.32
C SER A 171 17.68 -38.27 13.79
N ILE A 172 17.01 -37.37 14.49
CA ILE A 172 16.56 -37.57 15.88
C ILE A 172 15.62 -38.77 15.98
N ARG A 173 14.67 -38.90 15.04
CA ARG A 173 13.72 -40.02 14.98
C ARG A 173 14.44 -41.36 14.84
N ALA A 174 15.46 -41.46 13.99
CA ALA A 174 16.25 -42.69 13.84
C ALA A 174 16.96 -43.08 15.15
N LEU A 175 17.45 -42.08 15.91
CA LEU A 175 18.10 -42.30 17.19
C LEU A 175 17.14 -42.74 18.31
N VAL A 176 15.82 -42.54 18.20
CA VAL A 176 14.89 -42.85 19.30
C VAL A 176 14.97 -44.33 19.69
N ASP A 177 15.06 -45.22 18.71
CA ASP A 177 15.11 -46.66 18.94
C ASP A 177 16.55 -47.18 19.10
N GLU A 178 17.53 -46.54 18.44
CA GLU A 178 18.94 -46.97 18.44
C GLU A 178 19.74 -46.48 19.66
N ASP A 179 19.64 -45.19 19.98
CA ASP A 179 20.29 -44.57 21.15
C ASP A 179 19.38 -43.47 21.74
N PRO A 180 18.47 -43.84 22.66
CA PRO A 180 17.55 -42.90 23.29
C PRO A 180 18.23 -41.74 24.02
N LYS A 181 19.47 -41.94 24.51
CA LYS A 181 20.21 -40.89 25.23
C LYS A 181 20.74 -39.86 24.25
N LYS A 182 21.31 -40.30 23.13
CA LYS A 182 21.76 -39.42 22.04
C LYS A 182 20.60 -38.67 21.40
N SER A 183 19.44 -39.32 21.25
CA SER A 183 18.20 -38.67 20.78
C SER A 183 17.77 -37.50 21.68
N LYS A 184 17.74 -37.68 23.02
CA LYS A 184 17.42 -36.61 23.98
C LYS A 184 18.38 -35.42 23.90
N ASN A 185 19.67 -35.70 23.72
CA ASN A 185 20.68 -34.65 23.56
C ASN A 185 20.44 -33.87 22.26
N ALA A 186 20.20 -34.56 21.14
CA ALA A 186 19.93 -33.92 19.85
C ALA A 186 18.65 -33.06 19.87
N ILE A 187 17.60 -33.46 20.60
CA ILE A 187 16.41 -32.62 20.84
C ILE A 187 16.79 -31.32 21.57
N THR A 188 17.65 -31.41 22.59
CA THR A 188 18.11 -30.25 23.35
C THR A 188 18.91 -29.29 22.47
N GLN A 189 19.82 -29.83 21.64
CA GLN A 189 20.61 -29.06 20.67
C GLN A 189 19.70 -28.34 19.66
N LEU A 190 18.70 -29.04 19.11
CA LEU A 190 17.75 -28.44 18.17
C LEU A 190 16.95 -27.32 18.83
N SER A 191 16.49 -27.52 20.07
CA SER A 191 15.79 -26.52 20.86
C SER A 191 16.65 -25.26 21.10
N ASN A 192 17.92 -25.44 21.45
CA ASN A 192 18.87 -24.35 21.64
C ASN A 192 19.11 -23.54 20.36
N ILE A 193 19.32 -24.22 19.23
CA ILE A 193 19.50 -23.56 17.92
C ILE A 193 18.25 -22.74 17.58
N LEU A 194 17.06 -23.32 17.67
CA LEU A 194 15.81 -22.62 17.37
C LEU A 194 15.61 -21.41 18.28
N ARG A 195 15.86 -21.57 19.58
CA ARG A 195 15.77 -20.46 20.55
C ARG A 195 16.75 -19.35 20.19
N ASN A 196 18.00 -19.70 19.87
CA ASN A 196 19.03 -18.71 19.57
C ASN A 196 18.72 -18.00 18.25
N SER A 197 18.37 -18.71 17.17
CA SER A 197 17.96 -18.09 15.90
C SER A 197 16.79 -17.11 16.04
N LEU A 198 15.84 -17.36 16.94
CA LEU A 198 14.71 -16.46 17.19
C LEU A 198 15.04 -15.25 18.08
N MET A 199 16.11 -15.32 18.87
CA MET A 199 16.54 -14.24 19.78
C MET A 199 17.58 -13.31 19.14
N VAL A 200 18.21 -13.73 18.05
CA VAL A 200 19.27 -13.00 17.33
C VAL A 200 18.80 -11.62 16.85
N ASP A 201 17.58 -11.47 16.36
CA ASP A 201 17.05 -10.17 15.88
C ASP A 201 16.97 -9.09 16.98
N ARG A 202 17.06 -9.46 18.26
CA ARG A 202 16.98 -8.52 19.39
C ARG A 202 18.33 -7.96 19.85
N LYS A 203 19.46 -8.57 19.47
CA LYS A 203 20.80 -8.20 19.97
C LYS A 203 21.71 -7.78 18.81
N ARG A 204 22.36 -6.61 18.90
CA ARG A 204 23.34 -6.15 17.90
C ARG A 204 24.67 -6.89 17.96
N LEU A 205 25.09 -7.32 19.16
CA LEU A 205 26.32 -8.06 19.43
C LEU A 205 26.08 -9.08 20.54
N ILE A 206 26.74 -10.22 20.47
CA ILE A 206 26.73 -11.29 21.48
C ILE A 206 28.17 -11.71 21.83
N PRO A 207 28.44 -12.19 23.05
CA PRO A 207 29.73 -12.80 23.39
C PRO A 207 30.04 -13.99 22.46
N PHE A 208 31.30 -14.13 22.06
CA PHE A 208 31.74 -15.22 21.19
C PHE A 208 31.39 -16.60 21.77
N LYS A 209 31.44 -16.77 23.09
CA LYS A 209 30.99 -18.02 23.74
C LYS A 209 29.54 -18.38 23.44
N GLU A 210 28.62 -17.40 23.36
CA GLU A 210 27.19 -17.63 23.07
C GLU A 210 27.00 -18.09 21.61
N GLU A 211 27.75 -17.49 20.67
CA GLU A 211 27.78 -17.95 19.27
C GLU A 211 28.41 -19.35 19.17
N LEU A 212 29.52 -19.59 19.88
CA LEU A 212 30.25 -20.86 19.85
C LEU A 212 29.42 -22.02 20.41
N GLU A 213 28.62 -21.81 21.47
CA GLU A 213 27.66 -22.79 21.96
C GLU A 213 26.65 -23.17 20.88
N THR A 214 26.13 -22.18 20.14
CA THR A 214 25.20 -22.40 19.03
C THR A 214 25.86 -23.22 17.91
N VAL A 215 27.11 -22.89 17.56
CA VAL A 215 27.90 -23.61 16.55
C VAL A 215 28.17 -25.06 16.97
N LYS A 216 28.47 -25.30 18.25
CA LYS A 216 28.68 -26.65 18.80
C LYS A 216 27.39 -27.47 18.75
N ASP A 217 26.25 -26.89 19.09
CA ASP A 217 24.95 -27.54 19.00
C ASP A 217 24.60 -27.89 17.54
N TYR A 218 24.87 -26.98 16.60
CA TYR A 218 24.67 -27.19 15.18
C TYR A 218 25.56 -28.33 14.64
N LEU A 219 26.86 -28.29 14.93
CA LEU A 219 27.79 -29.33 14.52
C LEU A 219 27.48 -30.68 15.17
N GLY A 220 26.98 -30.69 16.40
CA GLY A 220 26.50 -31.89 17.08
C GLY A 220 25.39 -32.58 16.31
N LEU A 221 24.38 -31.83 15.87
CA LEU A 221 23.29 -32.34 15.05
C LEU A 221 23.74 -32.79 13.66
N GLU A 222 24.57 -32.00 12.99
CA GLU A 222 25.10 -32.34 11.68
C GLU A 222 26.02 -33.59 11.73
N SER A 223 26.72 -33.81 12.84
CA SER A 223 27.52 -35.02 13.07
C SER A 223 26.67 -36.27 13.18
N VAL A 224 25.42 -36.17 13.68
CA VAL A 224 24.49 -37.31 13.64
C VAL A 224 24.13 -37.65 12.19
N ARG A 225 23.96 -36.64 11.33
CA ARG A 225 23.58 -36.85 9.93
C ARG A 225 24.73 -37.39 9.07
N TYR A 226 25.94 -36.89 9.30
CA TYR A 226 27.11 -37.24 8.50
C TYR A 226 27.95 -38.36 9.10
N GLU A 227 27.66 -38.78 10.34
CA GLU A 227 28.37 -39.85 11.05
C GLU A 227 29.89 -39.64 10.98
N GLU A 228 30.66 -40.64 10.55
CA GLU A 228 32.12 -40.57 10.48
C GLU A 228 32.65 -39.61 9.42
N ARG A 229 31.79 -39.07 8.53
CA ARG A 229 32.20 -38.17 7.45
C ARG A 229 32.43 -36.74 7.89
N LEU A 230 31.96 -36.33 9.07
CA LEU A 230 32.15 -34.99 9.60
C LEU A 230 33.08 -35.04 10.81
N LYS A 231 34.29 -34.49 10.69
CA LYS A 231 35.23 -34.35 11.81
C LYS A 231 35.37 -32.89 12.18
N THR A 232 35.17 -32.60 13.46
CA THR A 232 35.24 -31.23 13.99
C THR A 232 36.45 -31.08 14.92
N LYS A 233 37.20 -29.99 14.74
CA LYS A 233 38.32 -29.61 15.62
C LYS A 233 38.15 -28.14 15.98
N PHE A 234 38.17 -27.85 17.27
CA PHE A 234 38.15 -26.49 17.80
C PHE A 234 39.55 -26.15 18.30
N ASP A 235 40.13 -25.07 17.77
CA ASP A 235 41.40 -24.50 18.21
C ASP A 235 41.11 -23.04 18.54
N LEU A 236 41.02 -22.74 19.83
CA LEU A 236 40.45 -21.49 20.35
C LEU A 236 41.40 -20.88 21.37
N ASP A 237 41.64 -19.58 21.23
CA ASP A 237 42.28 -18.78 22.26
C ASP A 237 41.30 -18.59 23.43
N PRO A 238 41.67 -18.93 24.68
CA PRO A 238 40.80 -18.74 25.85
C PRO A 238 40.34 -17.29 26.04
N GLU A 239 41.13 -16.31 25.62
CA GLU A 239 40.74 -14.89 25.73
C GLU A 239 39.64 -14.50 24.74
N ALA A 240 39.39 -15.31 23.71
CA ALA A 240 38.42 -15.00 22.67
C ALA A 240 36.95 -15.09 23.15
N GLU A 241 36.65 -15.85 24.21
CA GLU A 241 35.29 -16.22 24.63
C GLU A 241 34.37 -15.02 24.95
N ASP A 242 34.94 -13.95 25.50
CA ASP A 242 34.18 -12.77 25.93
C ASP A 242 34.14 -11.65 24.88
N TYR A 243 34.78 -11.83 23.72
CA TYR A 243 34.72 -10.84 22.64
C TYR A 243 33.30 -10.73 22.09
N LEU A 244 32.85 -9.49 21.89
CA LEU A 244 31.54 -9.21 21.31
C LEU A 244 31.60 -9.29 19.79
N ILE A 245 30.82 -10.19 19.20
CA ILE A 245 30.69 -10.37 17.76
C ILE A 245 29.24 -10.23 17.31
N PRO A 246 28.99 -9.84 16.05
CA PRO A 246 27.68 -9.97 15.44
C PRO A 246 27.17 -11.42 15.50
N PRO A 247 25.90 -11.64 15.85
CA PRO A 247 25.30 -12.97 15.87
C PRO A 247 25.29 -13.62 14.48
N LEU A 248 25.32 -14.96 14.45
CA LEU A 248 25.33 -15.79 13.24
C LEU A 248 26.57 -15.62 12.34
N MET A 249 27.57 -14.84 12.77
CA MET A 249 28.79 -14.62 12.00
C MET A 249 29.57 -15.92 11.76
N ILE A 250 29.74 -16.74 12.81
CA ILE A 250 30.50 -17.98 12.71
C ILE A 250 29.59 -19.10 12.23
N GLN A 251 28.35 -19.13 12.70
CA GLN A 251 27.33 -20.09 12.28
C GLN A 251 27.18 -20.13 10.76
N THR A 252 27.07 -18.99 10.09
CA THR A 252 26.93 -18.92 8.62
C THR A 252 28.15 -19.45 7.87
N LEU A 253 29.36 -19.26 8.39
CA LEU A 253 30.58 -19.82 7.82
C LEU A 253 30.62 -21.34 7.97
N VAL A 254 30.22 -21.85 9.14
CA VAL A 254 30.16 -23.29 9.42
C VAL A 254 29.10 -23.98 8.56
N GLU A 255 27.92 -23.39 8.42
CA GLU A 255 26.86 -23.88 7.52
C GLU A 255 27.36 -24.00 6.09
N ASN A 256 28.06 -22.97 5.59
CA ASN A 256 28.64 -22.97 4.25
C ASN A 256 29.73 -24.05 4.10
N ALA A 257 30.58 -24.24 5.12
CA ALA A 257 31.63 -25.26 5.11
C ALA A 257 31.05 -26.68 5.02
N ILE A 258 29.98 -26.99 5.77
CA ILE A 258 29.32 -28.30 5.68
C ILE A 258 28.60 -28.47 4.34
N LYS A 259 27.85 -27.44 3.92
CA LYS A 259 27.03 -27.48 2.71
C LYS A 259 27.88 -27.60 1.45
N HIS A 260 29.01 -26.91 1.35
CA HIS A 260 29.85 -26.92 0.15
C HIS A 260 31.05 -27.86 0.26
N GLY A 261 31.56 -28.12 1.47
CA GLY A 261 32.64 -29.07 1.72
C GLY A 261 32.12 -30.50 1.84
N ILE A 262 31.63 -30.87 3.02
CA ILE A 262 31.33 -32.28 3.38
C ILE A 262 30.23 -32.90 2.50
N SER A 263 29.25 -32.12 2.05
CA SER A 263 28.19 -32.64 1.16
C SER A 263 28.73 -33.20 -0.16
N THR A 264 29.84 -32.65 -0.68
CA THR A 264 30.44 -33.02 -1.97
C THR A 264 31.51 -34.10 -1.85
N LEU A 265 32.08 -34.29 -0.66
CA LEU A 265 33.16 -35.22 -0.39
C LEU A 265 32.63 -36.58 0.07
N ARG A 266 32.66 -37.58 -0.82
CA ARG A 266 32.22 -38.97 -0.50
C ARG A 266 33.00 -39.61 0.64
N GLN A 267 34.27 -39.26 0.81
CA GLN A 267 35.15 -39.81 1.87
C GLN A 267 35.08 -39.02 3.19
N GLY A 268 34.30 -37.92 3.25
CA GLY A 268 34.23 -37.05 4.43
C GLY A 268 35.41 -36.09 4.56
N GLY A 269 35.47 -35.39 5.69
CA GLY A 269 36.46 -34.36 6.04
C GLY A 269 36.41 -34.00 7.52
#